data_AF-A0A820JRQ4-F1
#
_entry.id   AF-A0A820JRQ4-F1
#
_cell.length_a   1.000
_cell.length_b   1.000
_cell.length_c   1.000
_cell.angle_alpha   90.00
_cell.angle_beta   90.00
_cell.angle_gamma   90.00
#
_symmetry.space_group_name_H-M   'P 1'
#
loop_
_entity.id
_entity.type
_entity.pdbx_description
1 polymer ?
#
loop_
_entity_poly.entity_id
_entity_poly.type
_entity_poly.pdbx_seq_one_letter_code
_entity_poly.pdbx_strand_id
1 'polypeptide(L)'
;IKTDKTGPLCIVWPHRWEHDKDPETFFSVILELYEIYSLTFSLIILGQSYGECPGIFSEILNKIPSNYIRHWGFAQSKSEYEQLLIEGDVVVSTAQHEFFGVAMLEACRAGCIPIVPDRLAYTELYPNEQHRYRTRTQLLNKLKEYCQKADYVRNRVPKQDTFQFEWEKNDGIRQKYLQLFESNISN
;
A
#
# COMPACT_ATOMS: atom_id res chain seq x y z
N ILE A 1 -5.91 5.36 15.11
CA ILE A 1 -4.84 5.30 16.14
C ILE A 1 -3.83 6.37 15.75
N LYS A 2 -3.60 7.40 16.57
CA LYS A 2 -2.48 8.33 16.33
C LYS A 2 -1.29 7.79 17.12
N THR A 3 -0.35 7.18 16.42
CA THR A 3 0.96 6.87 16.99
C THR A 3 1.87 8.07 16.74
N ASP A 4 2.57 8.56 17.76
CA ASP A 4 3.58 9.61 17.64
C ASP A 4 4.82 9.02 16.95
N LYS A 5 4.70 8.76 15.65
CA LYS A 5 5.78 8.22 14.83
C LYS A 5 6.84 9.29 14.63
N THR A 6 8.09 8.92 14.89
CA THR A 6 9.26 9.78 14.68
C THR A 6 10.27 9.07 13.78
N GLY A 7 11.16 9.83 13.14
CA GLY A 7 12.17 9.29 12.23
C GLY A 7 11.74 9.27 10.76
N PRO A 8 12.45 8.51 9.91
CA PRO A 8 12.27 8.54 8.46
C PRO A 8 10.90 7.97 8.05
N LEU A 9 10.43 8.32 6.85
CA LEU A 9 9.14 7.84 6.32
C LEU A 9 9.11 6.31 6.21
N CYS A 10 8.07 5.67 6.72
CA CYS A 10 7.84 4.23 6.56
C CYS A 10 6.96 3.93 5.34
N ILE A 11 7.54 3.28 4.32
CA ILE A 11 6.88 2.91 3.07
C ILE A 11 6.52 1.43 3.12
N VAL A 12 5.24 1.13 2.91
CA VAL A 12 4.69 -0.23 2.93
C VAL A 12 4.34 -0.67 1.51
N TRP A 13 4.74 -1.89 1.15
CA TRP A 13 4.29 -2.58 -0.06
C TRP A 13 3.68 -3.93 0.35
N PRO A 14 2.33 -4.03 0.46
CA PRO A 14 1.66 -5.18 1.05
C PRO A 14 1.06 -6.11 -0.02
N HIS A 15 1.90 -6.67 -0.88
CA HIS A 15 1.46 -7.50 -2.01
C HIS A 15 2.14 -8.85 -2.02
N ARG A 16 1.49 -9.84 -2.62
CA ARG A 16 2.17 -11.12 -2.93
C ARG A 16 3.37 -10.87 -3.83
N TRP A 17 4.38 -11.71 -3.68
CA TRP A 17 5.62 -11.58 -4.43
C TRP A 17 5.46 -12.19 -5.82
N GLU A 18 4.71 -11.50 -6.68
CA GLU A 18 4.28 -11.97 -8.00
C GLU A 18 4.47 -10.86 -9.05
N HIS A 19 4.71 -11.25 -10.30
CA HIS A 19 4.98 -10.29 -11.39
C HIS A 19 3.80 -9.36 -11.69
N ASP A 20 2.56 -9.79 -11.51
CA ASP A 20 1.39 -8.93 -11.73
C ASP A 20 1.29 -7.78 -10.72
N LYS A 21 2.02 -7.87 -9.60
CA LYS A 21 2.15 -6.79 -8.62
C LYS A 21 3.25 -5.79 -8.98
N ASP A 22 4.03 -6.08 -10.02
CA ASP A 22 5.10 -5.24 -10.57
C ASP A 22 6.04 -4.70 -9.46
N PRO A 23 6.70 -5.61 -8.72
CA PRO A 23 7.73 -5.24 -7.77
C PRO A 23 8.91 -4.52 -8.44
N GLU A 24 9.17 -4.77 -9.73
CA GLU A 24 10.22 -4.13 -10.50
C GLU A 24 10.05 -2.61 -10.56
N THR A 25 8.85 -2.12 -10.88
CA THR A 25 8.57 -0.67 -10.85
C THR A 25 8.74 -0.12 -9.43
N PHE A 26 8.21 -0.80 -8.41
CA PHE A 26 8.32 -0.34 -7.02
C PHE A 26 9.78 -0.21 -6.60
N PHE A 27 10.54 -1.29 -6.72
CA PHE A 27 11.93 -1.34 -6.28
C PHE A 27 12.85 -0.45 -7.11
N SER A 28 12.58 -0.25 -8.40
CA SER A 28 13.33 0.73 -9.20
C SER A 28 13.16 2.15 -8.65
N VAL A 29 11.99 2.51 -8.11
CA VAL A 29 11.75 3.81 -7.47
C VAL A 29 12.47 3.87 -6.13
N ILE A 30 12.41 2.81 -5.32
CA ILE A 30 13.12 2.72 -4.04
C ILE A 30 14.63 2.90 -4.22
N LEU A 31 15.22 2.22 -5.20
CA LEU A 31 16.65 2.37 -5.52
C LEU A 31 16.97 3.81 -5.93
N GLU A 32 16.14 4.46 -6.74
CA GLU A 32 16.38 5.84 -7.15
C GLU A 32 16.31 6.82 -5.95
N LEU A 33 15.35 6.63 -5.03
CA LEU A 33 15.26 7.41 -3.79
C LEU A 33 16.53 7.27 -2.93
N TYR A 34 17.12 6.08 -2.89
CA TYR A 34 18.34 5.79 -2.13
C TYR A 34 19.61 6.26 -2.84
N GLU A 35 19.87 5.77 -4.05
CA GLU A 35 21.15 5.96 -4.75
C GLU A 35 21.30 7.36 -5.36
N ILE A 36 20.23 7.92 -5.92
CA ILE A 36 20.28 9.20 -6.65
C ILE A 36 19.94 10.38 -5.75
N TYR A 37 18.91 10.23 -4.90
CA TYR A 37 18.45 11.31 -4.02
C TYR A 37 18.99 11.22 -2.59
N SER A 38 19.69 10.14 -2.22
CA SER A 38 20.29 9.94 -0.90
C SER A 38 19.30 10.16 0.26
N LEU A 39 18.04 9.75 0.07
CA LEU A 39 16.99 9.94 1.06
C LEU A 39 16.95 8.78 2.06
N THR A 40 16.68 9.09 3.31
CA THR A 40 16.42 8.09 4.36
C THR A 40 14.94 7.74 4.43
N PHE A 41 14.62 6.45 4.43
CA PHE A 41 13.28 5.90 4.59
C PHE A 41 13.36 4.52 5.26
N SER A 42 12.22 3.98 5.65
CA SER A 42 12.05 2.61 6.14
C SER A 42 11.12 1.85 5.21
N LEU A 43 11.40 0.56 4.99
CA LEU A 43 10.63 -0.34 4.13
C LEU A 43 9.97 -1.43 4.95
N ILE A 44 8.68 -1.61 4.72
CA ILE A 44 7.92 -2.79 5.13
C ILE A 44 7.46 -3.47 3.85
N ILE A 45 8.17 -4.53 3.47
CA ILE A 45 7.82 -5.34 2.30
C ILE A 45 7.07 -6.56 2.83
N LEU A 46 5.75 -6.51 2.70
CA LEU A 46 4.83 -7.52 3.20
C LEU A 46 4.41 -8.44 2.07
N GLY A 47 4.29 -9.73 2.38
CA GLY A 47 3.77 -10.74 1.46
C GLY A 47 4.68 -11.94 1.36
N GLN A 48 4.17 -12.98 0.68
CA GLN A 48 4.92 -14.19 0.38
C GLN A 48 4.79 -14.56 -1.08
N SER A 49 5.72 -15.38 -1.56
CA SER A 49 5.57 -16.09 -2.82
C SER A 49 4.94 -17.46 -2.56
N TYR A 50 4.06 -17.88 -3.45
CA TYR A 50 3.52 -19.25 -3.49
C TYR A 50 4.10 -20.07 -4.65
N GLY A 51 5.06 -19.51 -5.39
CA GLY A 51 5.66 -20.09 -6.59
C GLY A 51 6.98 -19.41 -6.94
N GLU A 52 7.20 -19.14 -8.24
CA GLU A 52 8.38 -18.40 -8.69
C GLU A 52 8.36 -16.97 -8.14
N CYS A 53 9.36 -16.62 -7.34
CA CYS A 53 9.53 -15.29 -6.79
C CYS A 53 10.31 -14.43 -7.79
N PRO A 54 9.84 -13.22 -8.15
CA PRO A 54 10.58 -12.31 -9.00
C PRO A 54 12.00 -12.05 -8.45
N GLY A 55 13.03 -12.18 -9.30
CA GLY A 55 14.44 -12.05 -8.90
C GLY A 55 14.78 -10.70 -8.24
N ILE A 56 14.00 -9.66 -8.52
CA ILE A 56 14.18 -8.32 -7.94
C ILE A 56 14.17 -8.33 -6.41
N PHE A 57 13.41 -9.22 -5.75
CA PHE A 57 13.38 -9.29 -4.29
C PHE A 57 14.75 -9.64 -3.69
N SER A 58 15.44 -10.65 -4.24
CA SER A 58 16.78 -11.02 -3.76
C SER A 58 17.85 -10.00 -4.17
N GLU A 59 17.71 -9.38 -5.34
CA GLU A 59 18.62 -8.31 -5.78
C GLU A 59 18.61 -7.11 -4.84
N ILE A 60 17.42 -6.70 -4.37
CA ILE A 60 17.28 -5.49 -3.57
C ILE A 60 17.92 -5.62 -2.19
N LEU A 61 17.90 -6.81 -1.60
CA LEU A 61 18.59 -7.08 -0.34
C LEU A 61 20.11 -6.89 -0.42
N ASN A 62 20.69 -6.99 -1.62
CA ASN A 62 22.12 -6.74 -1.85
C ASN A 62 22.43 -5.26 -2.16
N LYS A 63 21.43 -4.47 -2.57
CA LYS A 63 21.61 -3.07 -3.00
C LYS A 63 21.22 -2.07 -1.90
N ILE A 64 20.18 -2.37 -1.13
CA ILE A 64 19.68 -1.51 -0.05
C ILE A 64 20.28 -1.98 1.29
N PRO A 65 20.91 -1.07 2.07
CA PRO A 65 21.40 -1.40 3.40
C PRO A 65 20.29 -1.88 4.33
N SER A 66 20.60 -2.87 5.18
CA SER A 66 19.61 -3.51 6.06
C SER A 66 18.91 -2.55 7.02
N ASN A 67 19.52 -1.41 7.38
CA ASN A 67 18.90 -0.41 8.25
C ASN A 67 17.72 0.35 7.59
N TYR A 68 17.54 0.24 6.27
CA TYR A 68 16.36 0.73 5.57
C TYR A 68 15.19 -0.26 5.62
N ILE A 69 15.42 -1.50 6.04
CA ILE A 69 14.42 -2.57 6.02
C ILE A 69 13.92 -2.79 7.44
N ARG A 70 12.62 -2.54 7.65
CA ARG A 70 11.92 -2.84 8.91
C ARG A 70 11.35 -4.24 8.91
N HIS A 71 10.77 -4.65 7.77
CA HIS A 71 10.18 -5.97 7.59
C HIS A 71 10.34 -6.44 6.15
N TRP A 72 10.55 -7.75 5.98
CA TRP A 72 10.71 -8.39 4.68
C TRP A 72 10.10 -9.79 4.66
N GLY A 73 8.94 -9.93 4.04
CA GLY A 73 8.28 -11.21 3.81
C GLY A 73 6.95 -11.38 4.55
N PHE A 74 6.60 -12.63 4.82
CA PHE A 74 5.33 -13.01 5.42
C PHE A 74 5.25 -12.61 6.89
N ALA A 75 4.17 -11.93 7.27
CA ALA A 75 3.81 -11.75 8.68
C ALA A 75 3.21 -13.06 9.21
N GLN A 76 3.77 -13.60 10.28
CA GLN A 76 3.44 -14.92 10.85
C GLN A 76 2.08 -14.93 11.54
N SER A 77 1.50 -13.77 11.84
CA SER A 77 0.17 -13.65 12.42
C SER A 77 -0.57 -12.43 11.91
N LYS A 78 -1.91 -12.47 12.05
CA LYS A 78 -2.76 -11.31 11.77
C LYS A 78 -2.38 -10.10 12.61
N SER A 79 -2.06 -10.30 13.89
CA SER A 79 -1.65 -9.21 14.80
C SER A 79 -0.36 -8.55 14.32
N GLU A 80 0.64 -9.35 13.92
CA GLU A 80 1.89 -8.83 13.35
C GLU A 80 1.65 -8.03 12.07
N TYR A 81 0.85 -8.57 11.15
CA TYR A 81 0.45 -7.85 9.93
C TYR A 81 -0.20 -6.50 10.25
N GLU A 82 -1.16 -6.47 11.17
CA GLU A 82 -1.83 -5.24 11.61
C GLU A 82 -0.85 -4.24 12.24
N GLN A 83 0.09 -4.69 13.07
CA GLN A 83 1.12 -3.82 13.65
C GLN A 83 2.03 -3.22 12.58
N LEU A 84 2.50 -4.02 11.62
CA LEU A 84 3.32 -3.54 10.51
C LEU A 84 2.58 -2.50 9.66
N LEU A 85 1.28 -2.67 9.43
CA LEU A 85 0.47 -1.66 8.76
C LEU A 85 0.33 -0.38 9.61
N ILE A 86 0.14 -0.51 10.93
CA ILE A 86 0.07 0.64 11.85
C ILE A 86 1.39 1.40 11.89
N GLU A 87 2.53 0.73 11.70
CA GLU A 87 3.86 1.38 11.60
C GLU A 87 4.04 2.15 10.29
N GLY A 88 3.38 1.74 9.21
CA GLY A 88 3.46 2.39 7.88
C GLY A 88 2.93 3.82 7.82
N ASP A 89 3.66 4.72 7.16
CA ASP A 89 3.18 6.09 6.88
C ASP A 89 2.48 6.16 5.51
N VAL A 90 3.01 5.44 4.53
CA VAL A 90 2.54 5.44 3.15
C VAL A 90 2.45 4.00 2.67
N VAL A 91 1.37 3.67 1.99
CA VAL A 91 1.19 2.36 1.35
C VAL A 91 1.21 2.52 -0.16
N VAL A 92 1.99 1.69 -0.84
CA VAL A 92 2.18 1.77 -2.29
C VAL A 92 1.66 0.50 -2.96
N SER A 93 0.91 0.68 -4.03
CA SER A 93 0.68 -0.39 -5.01
C SER A 93 1.33 -0.02 -6.33
N THR A 94 1.95 -1.00 -6.96
CA THR A 94 2.44 -0.92 -8.34
C THR A 94 1.72 -1.88 -9.27
N ALA A 95 0.66 -2.54 -8.78
CA ALA A 95 0.02 -3.65 -9.45
C ALA A 95 -0.42 -3.34 -10.90
N GLN A 96 -0.16 -4.30 -11.78
CA GLN A 96 -0.64 -4.40 -13.15
C GLN A 96 -2.02 -5.05 -13.21
N HIS A 97 -2.31 -5.93 -12.25
CA HIS A 97 -3.64 -6.50 -12.06
C HIS A 97 -4.10 -6.39 -10.60
N GLU A 98 -5.30 -5.84 -10.41
CA GLU A 98 -5.95 -5.74 -9.12
C GLU A 98 -7.47 -5.67 -9.29
N PHE A 99 -8.19 -6.49 -8.52
CA PHE A 99 -9.65 -6.56 -8.57
C PHE A 99 -10.30 -5.75 -7.46
N PHE A 100 -9.72 -5.74 -6.25
CA PHE A 100 -10.35 -5.08 -5.10
C PHE A 100 -9.37 -4.40 -4.13
N GLY A 101 -8.10 -4.84 -4.06
CA GLY A 101 -7.09 -4.12 -3.30
C GLY A 101 -7.31 -4.14 -1.77
N VAL A 102 -7.78 -5.25 -1.21
CA VAL A 102 -8.02 -5.42 0.25
C VAL A 102 -6.84 -4.94 1.08
N ALA A 103 -5.61 -5.35 0.75
CA ALA A 103 -4.41 -4.97 1.50
C ALA A 103 -4.17 -3.45 1.51
N MET A 104 -4.49 -2.76 0.41
CA MET A 104 -4.39 -1.30 0.34
C MET A 104 -5.46 -0.62 1.21
N LEU A 105 -6.69 -1.18 1.26
CA LEU A 105 -7.76 -0.69 2.14
C LEU A 105 -7.42 -0.90 3.62
N GLU A 106 -6.89 -2.07 3.97
CA GLU A 106 -6.43 -2.37 5.35
C GLU A 106 -5.33 -1.40 5.79
N ALA A 107 -4.34 -1.16 4.94
CA ALA A 107 -3.28 -0.19 5.23
C ALA A 107 -3.85 1.24 5.41
N CYS A 108 -4.82 1.64 4.60
CA CYS A 108 -5.50 2.93 4.78
C CYS A 108 -6.24 3.00 6.12
N ARG A 109 -6.91 1.91 6.54
CA ARG A 109 -7.55 1.81 7.87
C ARG A 109 -6.54 1.93 9.01
N ALA A 110 -5.34 1.41 8.81
CA ALA A 110 -4.23 1.52 9.75
C ALA A 110 -3.64 2.95 9.82
N GLY A 111 -3.96 3.80 8.84
CA GLY A 111 -3.58 5.22 8.80
C GLY A 111 -2.60 5.59 7.67
N CYS A 112 -2.21 4.63 6.82
CA CYS A 112 -1.30 4.90 5.71
C CYS A 112 -1.94 5.79 4.63
N ILE A 113 -1.15 6.71 4.05
CA ILE A 113 -1.56 7.42 2.82
C ILE A 113 -1.40 6.47 1.62
N PRO A 114 -2.45 6.20 0.83
CA PRO A 114 -2.32 5.36 -0.36
C PRO A 114 -1.65 6.10 -1.52
N ILE A 115 -0.77 5.39 -2.22
CA ILE A 115 -0.29 5.72 -3.56
C ILE A 115 -0.55 4.52 -4.47
N VAL A 116 -1.49 4.67 -5.41
CA VAL A 116 -1.98 3.59 -6.27
C VAL A 116 -1.94 3.98 -7.75
N PRO A 117 -1.88 3.03 -8.69
CA PRO A 117 -2.02 3.32 -10.11
C PRO A 117 -3.37 3.98 -10.45
N ASP A 118 -3.38 4.93 -11.39
CA ASP A 118 -4.60 5.55 -11.94
C ASP A 118 -5.28 4.63 -12.98
N ARG A 119 -5.66 3.43 -12.54
CA ARG A 119 -6.28 2.36 -13.34
C ARG A 119 -6.83 1.26 -12.41
N LEU A 120 -7.36 0.17 -12.98
CA LEU A 120 -7.88 -0.99 -12.24
C LEU A 120 -9.03 -0.59 -11.30
N ALA A 121 -9.31 -1.39 -10.27
CA ALA A 121 -10.27 -1.02 -9.23
C ALA A 121 -9.88 0.25 -8.45
N TYR A 122 -8.63 0.71 -8.55
CA TYR A 122 -8.14 1.84 -7.76
C TYR A 122 -8.75 3.20 -8.12
N THR A 123 -9.23 3.38 -9.36
CA THR A 123 -9.95 4.61 -9.74
C THR A 123 -11.27 4.76 -8.99
N GLU A 124 -11.96 3.65 -8.74
CA GLU A 124 -13.20 3.59 -7.98
C GLU A 124 -12.95 3.61 -6.47
N LEU A 125 -11.98 2.80 -6.00
CA LEU A 125 -11.65 2.70 -4.58
C LEU A 125 -11.06 3.99 -4.01
N TYR A 126 -10.27 4.71 -4.81
CA TYR A 126 -9.54 5.91 -4.38
C TYR A 126 -9.93 7.10 -5.27
N PRO A 127 -11.13 7.69 -5.12
CA PRO A 127 -11.64 8.73 -6.00
C PRO A 127 -10.82 10.03 -5.96
N ASN A 128 -10.09 10.27 -4.86
CA ASN A 128 -9.16 11.40 -4.77
C ASN A 128 -7.90 11.14 -5.61
N GLU A 129 -7.76 11.88 -6.70
CA GLU A 129 -6.60 11.82 -7.61
C GLU A 129 -5.24 12.03 -6.95
N GLN A 130 -5.18 12.68 -5.78
CA GLN A 130 -3.92 12.82 -5.05
C GLN A 130 -3.33 11.47 -4.60
N HIS A 131 -4.16 10.44 -4.43
CA HIS A 131 -3.72 9.08 -4.12
C HIS A 131 -3.26 8.31 -5.36
N ARG A 132 -3.53 8.81 -6.57
CA ARG A 132 -3.28 8.06 -7.81
C ARG A 132 -2.04 8.56 -8.56
N TYR A 133 -1.38 7.67 -9.29
CA TYR A 133 -0.28 8.02 -10.19
C TYR A 133 -0.43 7.33 -11.56
N ARG A 134 -0.01 8.02 -12.62
CA ARG A 134 -0.08 7.57 -14.02
C ARG A 134 1.26 7.08 -14.55
N THR A 135 2.37 7.59 -14.00
CA THR A 135 3.72 7.27 -14.48
C THR A 135 4.65 6.95 -13.33
N ARG A 136 5.70 6.16 -13.60
CA ARG A 136 6.79 5.90 -12.64
C ARG A 136 7.38 7.19 -12.09
N THR A 137 7.59 8.19 -12.93
CA THR A 137 8.09 9.52 -12.51
C THR A 137 7.16 10.21 -11.52
N GLN A 138 5.84 10.08 -11.70
CA GLN A 138 4.88 10.63 -10.74
C GLN A 138 4.91 9.89 -9.40
N LEU A 139 5.03 8.55 -9.41
CA LEU A 139 5.22 7.74 -8.20
C LEU A 139 6.49 8.17 -7.46
N LEU A 140 7.61 8.25 -8.17
CA LEU A 140 8.90 8.71 -7.64
C LEU A 140 8.79 10.10 -7.00
N ASN A 141 8.23 11.09 -7.71
CA ASN A 141 8.13 12.45 -7.21
C ASN A 141 7.26 12.54 -5.95
N LYS A 142 6.16 11.77 -5.88
CA LYS A 142 5.32 11.68 -4.67
C LYS A 142 6.10 11.11 -3.49
N LEU A 143 6.76 9.97 -3.67
CA LEU A 143 7.53 9.33 -2.59
C LEU A 143 8.72 10.20 -2.16
N LYS A 144 9.40 10.84 -3.10
CA LYS A 144 10.48 11.80 -2.82
C LYS A 144 9.99 12.94 -1.94
N GLU A 145 8.86 13.57 -2.30
CA GLU A 145 8.26 14.63 -1.49
C GLU A 145 7.89 14.12 -0.09
N TYR A 146 7.28 12.94 0.00
CA TYR A 146 6.84 12.35 1.27
C TYR A 146 8.03 12.01 2.18
N CYS A 147 9.13 11.48 1.64
CA CYS A 147 10.35 11.23 2.40
C CYS A 147 10.94 12.52 2.99
N GLN A 148 10.90 13.62 2.22
CA GLN A 148 11.39 14.93 2.66
C GLN A 148 10.46 15.63 3.67
N LYS A 149 9.18 15.21 3.74
CA LYS A 149 8.14 15.83 4.55
C LYS A 149 7.38 14.79 5.38
N ALA A 150 8.07 13.85 6.02
CA ALA A 150 7.44 12.74 6.75
C ALA A 150 6.46 13.23 7.84
N ASP A 151 6.81 14.27 8.59
CA ASP A 151 5.93 14.83 9.63
C ASP A 151 4.65 15.44 9.03
N TYR A 152 4.74 16.04 7.83
CA TYR A 152 3.56 16.52 7.12
C TYR A 152 2.66 15.36 6.67
N VAL A 153 3.24 14.25 6.20
CA VAL A 153 2.51 13.04 5.83
C VAL A 153 1.78 12.44 7.05
N ARG A 154 2.45 12.34 8.20
CA ARG A 154 1.88 11.81 9.45
C ARG A 154 0.75 12.69 10.02
N ASN A 155 0.84 13.99 9.82
CA ASN A 155 -0.19 14.94 10.24
C ASN A 155 -1.35 15.06 9.24
N ARG A 156 -1.17 14.57 8.00
CA ARG A 156 -2.29 14.37 7.09
C ARG A 156 -3.12 13.18 7.59
N VAL A 157 -4.41 13.41 7.76
CA VAL A 157 -5.37 12.30 7.81
C VAL A 157 -5.70 11.98 6.35
N PRO A 158 -5.17 10.89 5.75
CA PRO A 158 -5.70 10.41 4.48
C PRO A 158 -7.12 9.92 4.75
N LYS A 159 -8.10 10.77 4.48
CA LYS A 159 -9.53 10.43 4.55
C LYS A 159 -9.90 9.55 3.36
N GLN A 160 -9.20 8.43 3.15
CA GLN A 160 -9.80 7.39 2.32
C GLN A 160 -10.91 6.79 3.18
N ASP A 161 -12.15 7.07 2.80
CA ASP A 161 -13.29 6.45 3.45
C ASP A 161 -13.33 4.97 3.08
N THR A 162 -12.93 4.15 4.03
CA THR A 162 -13.00 2.69 3.93
C THR A 162 -14.28 2.13 4.55
N PHE A 163 -15.12 2.96 5.17
CA PHE A 163 -16.35 2.50 5.83
C PHE A 163 -17.35 1.91 4.84
N GLN A 164 -17.39 2.41 3.61
CA GLN A 164 -18.24 1.87 2.53
C GLN A 164 -17.90 0.41 2.14
N PHE A 165 -16.73 -0.07 2.54
CA PHE A 165 -16.26 -1.44 2.29
C PHE A 165 -16.36 -2.33 3.53
N GLU A 166 -16.97 -1.86 4.61
CA GLU A 166 -17.24 -2.69 5.78
C GLU A 166 -18.35 -3.70 5.50
N TRP A 167 -18.16 -4.91 6.01
CA TRP A 167 -19.09 -6.01 5.78
C TRP A 167 -20.42 -5.81 6.53
N GLU A 168 -20.37 -5.53 7.83
CA GLU A 168 -21.54 -5.54 8.73
C GLU A 168 -22.19 -4.17 8.97
N LYS A 169 -21.67 -3.08 8.40
CA LYS A 169 -22.25 -1.75 8.60
C LYS A 169 -23.63 -1.66 7.93
N ASN A 170 -24.56 -0.87 8.50
CA ASN A 170 -25.80 -0.50 7.81
C ASN A 170 -25.43 0.16 6.47
N ASP A 171 -26.03 -0.32 5.37
CA ASP A 171 -25.68 -0.02 3.96
C ASP A 171 -24.28 -0.50 3.49
N GLY A 172 -23.64 -1.38 4.26
CA GLY A 172 -22.38 -2.03 3.93
C GLY A 172 -22.52 -3.12 2.87
N ILE A 173 -21.43 -3.84 2.60
CA ILE A 173 -21.38 -4.83 1.52
C ILE A 173 -22.45 -5.92 1.72
N ARG A 174 -22.64 -6.40 2.95
CA ARG A 174 -23.63 -7.45 3.25
C ARG A 174 -25.05 -7.04 2.85
N GLN A 175 -25.48 -5.82 3.17
CA GLN A 175 -26.83 -5.34 2.83
C GLN A 175 -27.03 -5.19 1.32
N LYS A 176 -26.03 -4.65 0.61
CA LYS A 176 -26.06 -4.55 -0.86
C LYS A 176 -26.20 -5.92 -1.52
N TYR A 177 -25.49 -6.93 -0.99
CA TYR A 177 -25.62 -8.31 -1.46
C TYR A 177 -27.01 -8.89 -1.19
N LEU A 178 -27.55 -8.70 0.03
CA LEU A 178 -28.89 -9.19 0.39
C LEU A 178 -29.98 -8.58 -0.52
N GLN A 179 -29.92 -7.27 -0.77
CA GLN A 179 -30.85 -6.57 -1.67
C GLN A 179 -30.86 -7.16 -3.09
N LEU A 180 -29.70 -7.52 -3.64
CA LEU A 180 -29.61 -8.14 -4.97
C LEU A 180 -30.35 -9.49 -5.00
N PHE A 181 -30.25 -10.31 -3.96
CA PHE A 181 -30.96 -11.59 -3.90
C PHE A 181 -32.47 -11.40 -3.70
N GLU A 182 -32.89 -10.44 -2.88
CA GLU A 182 -34.31 -10.11 -2.68
C GLU A 182 -34.98 -9.58 -3.96
N SER A 183 -34.28 -8.74 -4.72
CA SER A 183 -34.76 -8.21 -6.00
C SER A 183 -34.92 -9.28 -7.10
N ASN A 184 -34.16 -10.38 -7.03
CA ASN A 184 -34.20 -11.47 -8.01
C ASN A 184 -35.20 -12.58 -7.67
N ILE A 185 -35.75 -12.59 -6.45
CA ILE A 185 -36.81 -13.53 -6.02
C ILE A 185 -38.21 -12.95 -6.30
N SER A 186 -38.29 -11.65 -6.59
CA SER A 186 -39.55 -10.93 -6.81
C SER A 186 -39.94 -10.74 -8.29
N ASN A 187 -39.23 -11.42 -9.21
CA ASN A 187 -39.54 -11.52 -10.64
C ASN A 187 -39.78 -12.99 -11.02
#